data_AF-A0AB94IE67-F1
#
_entry.id   AF-A0AB94IE67-F1
#
_cell.length_a   1.000
_cell.length_b   1.000
_cell.length_c   1.000
_cell.angle_alpha   90.00
_cell.angle_beta   90.00
_cell.angle_gamma   90.00
#
_symmetry.space_group_name_H-M   'P 1'
#
loop_
_entity.id
_entity.type
_entity.pdbx_description
1 polymer ?
#
loop_
_entity_poly.entity_id
_entity_poly.type
_entity_poly.pdbx_seq_one_letter_code
_entity_poly.pdbx_strand_id
1 'polypeptide(L)'
;GKVVAGDVVVIRYEGPKGGPGMQEMLYPTTYLKSMGLGKACALITDGRFSGGTSGLSIGHISPEAASGGLIGLVQDGDMIEIDIPKRKLELDVAQGELERRRTAEIARGSRAWTPQNRQRPISFALKAYASLATSADKGAVRDKTKLGG
;
A
#
# COMPACT_ATOMS: atom_id res chain seq x y z
N GLY A 1 -18.92 12.31 -0.56
CA GLY A 1 -18.51 11.01 0.03
C GLY A 1 -17.60 11.30 1.20
N LYS A 2 -16.91 10.28 1.76
CA LYS A 2 -15.91 10.52 2.82
C LYS A 2 -14.62 11.17 2.30
N VAL A 3 -14.30 10.99 1.02
CA VAL A 3 -13.13 11.62 0.35
C VAL A 3 -13.52 13.00 -0.16
N VAL A 4 -12.63 13.98 0.06
CA VAL A 4 -12.77 15.38 -0.34
C VAL A 4 -11.50 15.92 -1.00
N ALA A 5 -11.59 17.08 -1.65
CA ALA A 5 -10.44 17.72 -2.29
C ALA A 5 -9.30 17.97 -1.29
N GLY A 6 -8.07 17.69 -1.71
CA GLY A 6 -6.87 17.75 -0.86
C GLY A 6 -6.46 16.40 -0.27
N ASP A 7 -7.37 15.41 -0.22
CA ASP A 7 -7.06 14.11 0.37
C ASP A 7 -6.02 13.31 -0.44
N VAL A 8 -5.16 12.60 0.29
CA VAL A 8 -4.33 11.50 -0.24
C VAL A 8 -4.95 10.18 0.20
N VAL A 9 -5.56 9.47 -0.74
CA VAL A 9 -6.22 8.19 -0.47
C VAL A 9 -5.18 7.08 -0.49
N VAL A 10 -4.98 6.43 0.66
CA VAL A 10 -3.99 5.36 0.86
C VAL A 10 -4.67 4.00 0.80
N ILE A 11 -4.26 3.18 -0.17
CA ILE A 11 -4.75 1.80 -0.32
C ILE A 11 -3.58 0.86 -0.02
N ARG A 12 -3.65 0.16 1.10
CA ARG A 12 -2.55 -0.66 1.63
C ARG A 12 -2.93 -2.13 1.81
N TYR A 13 -1.92 -2.97 1.98
CA TYR A 13 -2.04 -4.43 1.99
C TYR A 13 -2.56 -4.98 0.65
N GLU A 14 -2.21 -4.30 -0.44
CA GLU A 14 -2.47 -4.72 -1.82
C GLU A 14 -1.18 -5.04 -2.57
N GLY A 15 -0.04 -5.05 -1.87
CA GLY A 15 1.26 -5.45 -2.41
C GLY A 15 1.41 -6.96 -2.71
N PRO A 16 2.60 -7.40 -3.13
CA PRO A 16 2.86 -8.79 -3.51
C PRO A 16 2.43 -9.81 -2.45
N LYS A 17 2.77 -9.56 -1.17
CA LYS A 17 2.41 -10.47 -0.07
C LYS A 17 1.10 -10.06 0.59
N GLY A 18 0.86 -8.77 0.74
CA GLY A 18 -0.29 -8.21 1.44
C GLY A 18 -1.60 -8.51 0.74
N GLY A 19 -1.62 -8.40 -0.59
CA GLY A 19 -2.78 -8.69 -1.43
C GLY A 19 -3.35 -10.06 -1.12
N PRO A 20 -2.65 -11.18 -1.39
CA PRO A 20 -1.42 -11.31 -2.19
C PRO A 20 -1.66 -11.19 -3.70
N GLY A 21 -0.57 -11.10 -4.47
CA GLY A 21 -0.59 -11.08 -5.94
C GLY A 21 -0.50 -9.70 -6.57
N MET A 22 -0.38 -8.65 -5.76
CA MET A 22 -0.23 -7.27 -6.22
C MET A 22 -1.28 -6.87 -7.26
N GLN A 23 -2.57 -6.98 -6.90
CA GLN A 23 -3.67 -6.82 -7.86
C GLN A 23 -3.70 -5.41 -8.49
N GLU A 24 -4.19 -5.34 -9.72
CA GLU A 24 -4.36 -4.08 -10.44
C GLU A 24 -5.73 -3.49 -10.14
N MET A 25 -5.75 -2.24 -9.67
CA MET A 25 -6.97 -1.58 -9.23
C MET A 25 -7.39 -0.47 -10.22
N LEU A 26 -8.56 -0.63 -10.82
CA LEU A 26 -9.21 0.37 -11.68
C LEU A 26 -10.29 1.18 -10.94
N TYR A 27 -10.94 0.57 -9.96
CA TYR A 27 -12.08 1.18 -9.28
C TYR A 27 -11.74 2.49 -8.55
N PRO A 28 -10.64 2.59 -7.76
CA PRO A 28 -10.33 3.82 -7.01
C PRO A 28 -10.13 5.03 -7.91
N THR A 29 -9.48 4.84 -9.05
CA THR A 29 -9.16 5.91 -9.99
C THR A 29 -10.42 6.37 -10.74
N THR A 30 -11.27 5.42 -11.12
CA THR A 30 -12.58 5.69 -11.73
C THR A 30 -13.51 6.43 -10.75
N TYR A 31 -13.50 6.06 -9.47
CA TYR A 31 -14.29 6.71 -8.43
C TYR A 31 -13.91 8.18 -8.24
N LEU A 32 -12.62 8.51 -8.11
CA LEU A 32 -12.21 9.91 -8.00
C LEU A 32 -12.57 10.72 -9.24
N LYS A 33 -12.44 10.12 -10.43
CA LYS A 33 -12.83 10.78 -11.68
C LYS A 33 -14.34 11.07 -11.72
N SER A 34 -15.20 10.12 -11.36
CA SER A 34 -16.66 10.31 -11.37
C SER A 34 -17.12 11.33 -10.33
N MET A 35 -16.40 11.47 -9.23
CA MET A 35 -16.65 12.48 -8.19
C MET A 35 -16.05 13.87 -8.52
N GLY A 36 -15.36 14.03 -9.66
CA GLY A 36 -14.69 15.28 -10.03
C GLY A 36 -13.42 15.59 -9.23
N LEU A 37 -12.91 14.61 -8.47
CA LEU A 37 -11.77 14.75 -7.54
C LEU A 37 -10.42 14.35 -8.15
N GLY A 38 -10.39 13.84 -9.39
CA GLY A 38 -9.16 13.28 -9.99
C GLY A 38 -7.97 14.24 -10.13
N LYS A 39 -8.19 15.56 -10.07
CA LYS A 39 -7.11 16.58 -10.05
C LYS A 39 -6.83 17.14 -8.66
N ALA A 40 -7.73 16.92 -7.71
CA ALA A 40 -7.71 17.53 -6.38
C ALA A 40 -7.24 16.56 -5.29
N CYS A 41 -7.24 15.26 -5.57
CA CYS A 41 -6.80 14.21 -4.65
C CYS A 41 -5.68 13.39 -5.30
N ALA A 42 -4.89 12.74 -4.46
CA ALA A 42 -3.91 11.74 -4.88
C ALA A 42 -4.33 10.34 -4.42
N LEU A 43 -3.83 9.32 -5.12
CA LEU A 43 -3.95 7.91 -4.78
C LEU A 43 -2.56 7.34 -4.58
N ILE A 44 -2.35 6.63 -3.48
CA ILE A 44 -1.11 5.91 -3.23
C ILE A 44 -1.38 4.47 -2.80
N THR A 45 -0.52 3.54 -3.20
CA THR A 45 -0.67 2.12 -2.83
C THR A 45 0.64 1.33 -2.84
N ASP A 46 0.70 0.30 -2.01
CA ASP A 46 1.71 -0.77 -2.11
C ASP A 46 1.39 -1.80 -3.21
N GLY A 47 0.19 -1.74 -3.80
CA GLY A 47 -0.25 -2.50 -4.98
C GLY A 47 -0.04 -1.77 -6.30
N ARG A 48 -0.95 -1.96 -7.26
CA ARG A 48 -0.88 -1.37 -8.62
C ARG A 48 -2.18 -0.67 -9.00
N PHE A 49 -2.05 0.40 -9.79
CA PHE A 49 -3.16 1.03 -10.50
C PHE A 49 -3.13 0.67 -11.98
N SER A 50 -4.28 0.70 -12.63
CA SER A 50 -4.36 0.38 -14.05
C SER A 50 -3.76 1.46 -14.96
N GLY A 51 -3.27 1.09 -16.14
CA GLY A 51 -2.66 2.02 -17.10
C GLY A 51 -3.60 3.13 -17.62
N GLY A 52 -4.93 2.99 -17.45
CA GLY A 52 -5.92 4.02 -17.80
C GLY A 52 -6.10 5.12 -16.75
N THR A 53 -5.23 5.19 -15.74
CA THR A 53 -5.36 6.09 -14.61
C THR A 53 -4.97 7.52 -14.97
N SER A 54 -5.81 8.49 -14.56
CA SER A 54 -5.54 9.92 -14.69
C SER A 54 -5.38 10.56 -13.31
N GLY A 55 -4.52 11.58 -13.19
CA GLY A 55 -4.23 12.26 -11.92
C GLY A 55 -2.99 11.71 -11.22
N LEU A 56 -2.78 12.11 -9.95
CA LEU A 56 -1.67 11.66 -9.13
C LEU A 56 -1.96 10.27 -8.56
N SER A 57 -1.42 9.22 -9.17
CA SER A 57 -1.64 7.84 -8.74
C SER A 57 -0.31 7.09 -8.68
N ILE A 58 0.15 6.78 -7.47
CA ILE A 58 1.48 6.24 -7.20
C ILE A 58 1.31 4.81 -6.66
N GLY A 59 1.77 3.83 -7.43
CA GLY A 59 1.79 2.42 -7.03
C GLY A 59 3.17 1.97 -6.56
N HIS A 60 3.27 0.68 -6.23
CA HIS A 60 4.52 -0.04 -5.96
C HIS A 60 5.29 0.48 -4.73
N ILE A 61 4.61 1.16 -3.81
CA ILE A 61 5.25 1.65 -2.58
C ILE A 61 5.88 0.47 -1.84
N SER A 62 7.19 0.59 -1.63
CA SER A 62 8.04 -0.45 -1.08
C SER A 62 8.88 0.12 0.08
N PRO A 63 9.04 -0.60 1.19
CA PRO A 63 8.43 -1.90 1.50
C PRO A 63 6.89 -1.81 1.61
N GLU A 64 6.19 -2.87 1.21
CA GLU A 64 4.72 -2.94 1.34
C GLU A 64 4.28 -2.99 2.81
N ALA A 65 3.00 -2.71 3.08
CA ALA A 65 2.47 -2.73 4.45
C ALA A 65 2.64 -4.11 5.11
N ALA A 66 2.41 -5.19 4.37
CA ALA A 66 2.57 -6.57 4.88
C ALA A 66 4.02 -6.96 5.19
N SER A 67 5.00 -6.18 4.73
CA SER A 67 6.43 -6.37 5.01
C SER A 67 6.98 -5.34 6.02
N GLY A 68 6.13 -4.63 6.74
CA GLY A 68 6.58 -3.68 7.77
C GLY A 68 6.91 -2.27 7.27
N GLY A 69 6.52 -1.95 6.04
CA GLY A 69 6.78 -0.65 5.42
C GLY A 69 6.00 0.51 6.04
N LEU A 70 6.50 1.72 5.82
CA LEU A 70 5.96 2.96 6.40
C LEU A 70 4.48 3.18 6.04
N ILE A 71 4.06 2.79 4.83
CA ILE A 71 2.65 2.86 4.39
C ILE A 71 1.69 2.06 5.31
N GLY A 72 2.18 1.02 5.98
CA GLY A 72 1.43 0.27 6.99
C GLY A 72 1.15 1.04 8.28
N LEU A 73 1.86 2.15 8.53
CA LEU A 73 1.74 2.97 9.73
C LEU A 73 0.95 4.27 9.55
N VAL A 74 0.56 4.59 8.31
CA VAL A 74 -0.27 5.75 8.01
C VAL A 74 -1.61 5.65 8.74
N GLN A 75 -2.08 6.77 9.27
CA GLN A 75 -3.38 6.94 9.91
C GLN A 75 -4.15 8.08 9.24
N ASP A 76 -5.47 8.05 9.34
CA ASP A 76 -6.32 9.10 8.78
C ASP A 76 -5.97 10.46 9.42
N GLY A 77 -5.82 11.47 8.58
CA GLY A 77 -5.42 12.82 9.00
C GLY A 77 -3.92 13.10 8.99
N ASP A 78 -3.06 12.10 8.75
CA ASP A 78 -1.64 12.34 8.53
C ASP A 78 -1.41 13.16 7.24
N MET A 79 -0.43 14.05 7.28
CA MET A 79 -0.01 14.81 6.11
C MET A 79 0.96 13.98 5.26
N ILE A 80 0.71 13.94 3.95
CA ILE A 80 1.58 13.27 2.97
C ILE A 80 2.01 14.30 1.92
N GLU A 81 3.32 14.57 1.85
CA GLU A 81 3.90 15.45 0.84
C GLU A 81 4.24 14.65 -0.42
N ILE A 82 3.78 15.14 -1.58
CA ILE A 82 4.12 14.58 -2.89
C ILE A 82 4.79 15.68 -3.72
N ASP A 83 6.10 15.57 -3.90
CA ASP A 83 6.90 16.49 -4.71
C ASP A 83 7.43 15.74 -5.95
N ILE A 84 6.75 15.93 -7.08
CA ILE A 84 7.08 15.27 -8.34
C ILE A 84 8.46 15.72 -8.88
N PRO A 85 8.79 17.04 -8.96
CA PRO A 85 10.12 17.47 -9.36
C PRO A 85 11.26 16.85 -8.54
N LYS A 86 11.10 16.77 -7.21
CA LYS A 86 12.11 16.16 -6.33
C LYS A 86 12.01 14.64 -6.24
N ARG A 87 11.02 14.02 -6.90
CA ARG A 87 10.74 12.58 -6.83
C ARG A 87 10.59 12.09 -5.38
N LYS A 88 9.90 12.87 -4.56
CA LYS A 88 9.74 12.64 -3.12
C LYS A 88 8.28 12.34 -2.79
N LEU A 89 8.09 11.30 -1.97
CA LEU A 89 6.85 10.95 -1.30
C LEU A 89 7.18 10.80 0.18
N GLU A 90 6.67 11.69 1.02
CA GLU A 90 7.00 11.72 2.45
C GLU A 90 5.74 11.74 3.31
N LEU A 91 5.78 10.99 4.41
CA LEU A 91 4.77 11.04 5.46
C LEU A 91 5.28 12.01 6.53
N ASP A 92 4.61 13.14 6.68
CA ASP A 92 4.99 14.20 7.62
C ASP A 92 4.45 13.88 9.02
N VAL A 93 5.12 12.91 9.65
CA VAL A 93 4.85 12.45 11.01
C VAL A 93 6.18 12.32 11.74
N ALA A 94 6.26 12.88 12.95
CA ALA A 94 7.48 12.83 13.75
C ALA A 94 7.94 11.39 14.00
N GLN A 95 9.27 11.17 13.96
CA GLN A 95 9.85 9.84 14.12
C GLN A 95 9.40 9.13 15.41
N GLY A 96 9.29 9.86 16.54
CA GLY A 96 8.83 9.28 17.80
C GLY A 96 7.41 8.72 17.73
N GLU A 97 6.52 9.37 16.97
CA GLU A 97 5.17 8.88 16.74
C GLU A 97 5.18 7.66 15.80
N LEU A 98 6.01 7.66 14.76
CA LEU A 98 6.18 6.49 13.89
C LEU A 98 6.69 5.26 14.65
N GLU A 99 7.64 5.44 15.57
CA GLU A 99 8.13 4.34 16.42
C GLU A 99 7.05 3.85 17.40
N ARG A 100 6.25 4.76 17.96
CA ARG A 100 5.10 4.39 18.81
C ARG A 100 4.10 3.54 18.03
N ARG A 101 3.75 3.96 16.81
CA ARG A 101 2.83 3.23 15.92
C ARG A 101 3.41 1.87 15.51
N ARG A 102 4.70 1.82 15.18
CA ARG A 102 5.41 0.57 14.85
C ARG A 102 5.38 -0.41 16.03
N THR A 103 5.66 0.07 17.24
CA THR A 103 5.61 -0.75 18.46
C THR A 103 4.20 -1.28 18.71
N ALA A 104 3.17 -0.44 18.58
CA ALA A 104 1.78 -0.86 18.71
C ALA A 104 1.38 -1.91 17.64
N GLU A 105 1.86 -1.75 16.41
CA GLU A 105 1.60 -2.71 15.33
C GLU A 105 2.27 -4.05 15.60
N ILE A 106 3.52 -4.05 16.06
CA ILE A 106 4.24 -5.28 16.47
C ILE A 106 3.55 -5.97 17.64
N ALA A 107 3.00 -5.20 18.59
CA ALA A 107 2.29 -5.74 19.76
C ALA A 107 1.01 -6.52 19.39
N ARG A 108 0.53 -6.44 18.13
CA ARG A 108 -0.56 -7.29 17.63
C ARG A 108 -0.14 -8.76 17.42
N GLY A 109 1.14 -9.10 17.61
CA GLY A 109 1.65 -10.46 17.56
C GLY A 109 1.48 -11.12 16.19
N SER A 110 0.86 -12.30 16.15
CA SER A 110 0.61 -13.03 14.90
C SER A 110 -0.28 -12.29 13.89
N ARG A 111 -0.99 -11.24 14.33
CA ARG A 111 -1.80 -10.36 13.48
C ARG A 111 -1.09 -9.06 13.09
N ALA A 112 0.15 -8.85 13.49
CA ALA A 112 0.93 -7.69 13.06
C ALA A 112 1.09 -7.69 11.53
N TRP A 113 1.06 -6.50 10.92
CA TRP A 113 1.21 -6.29 9.48
C TRP A 113 0.17 -7.04 8.63
N THR A 114 -1.03 -7.23 9.19
CA THR A 114 -2.19 -7.77 8.47
C THR A 114 -3.33 -6.75 8.47
N PRO A 115 -4.20 -6.74 7.45
CA PRO A 115 -5.40 -5.90 7.46
C PRO A 115 -6.30 -6.24 8.65
N GLN A 116 -6.89 -5.23 9.30
CA GLN A 116 -7.72 -5.44 10.49
C GLN A 116 -9.07 -6.09 10.17
N ASN A 117 -9.75 -5.62 9.12
CA ASN A 117 -11.15 -5.98 8.83
C ASN A 117 -11.36 -6.65 7.46
N ARG A 118 -10.29 -7.19 6.84
CA ARG A 118 -10.39 -7.80 5.50
C ARG A 118 -10.89 -9.24 5.59
N GLN A 119 -12.12 -9.48 5.14
CA GLN A 119 -12.66 -10.82 4.97
C GLN A 119 -12.53 -11.25 3.50
N ARG A 120 -11.40 -11.87 3.16
CA ARG A 120 -11.15 -12.38 1.81
C ARG A 120 -10.59 -13.80 1.88
N PRO A 121 -11.25 -14.81 1.28
CA PRO A 121 -10.67 -16.14 1.17
C PRO A 121 -9.43 -16.08 0.27
N ILE A 122 -8.28 -16.51 0.80
CA ILE A 122 -7.03 -16.59 0.05
C ILE A 122 -6.78 -18.04 -0.33
N SER A 123 -6.69 -18.31 -1.64
CA SER A 123 -6.40 -19.65 -2.15
C SER A 123 -5.00 -20.12 -1.75
N PHE A 124 -4.79 -21.44 -1.77
CA PHE A 124 -3.47 -22.01 -1.49
C PHE A 124 -2.38 -21.46 -2.43
N ALA A 125 -2.70 -21.31 -3.73
CA ALA A 125 -1.78 -20.74 -4.71
C ALA A 125 -1.34 -19.30 -4.36
N LEU A 126 -2.26 -18.46 -3.88
CA LEU A 126 -1.93 -17.10 -3.45
C LEU A 126 -1.12 -17.08 -2.15
N LYS A 127 -1.38 -18.00 -1.22
CA LYS A 127 -0.55 -18.18 -0.02
C LYS A 127 0.87 -18.59 -0.38
N ALA A 128 1.03 -19.54 -1.31
CA ALA A 128 2.32 -19.98 -1.82
C ALA A 128 3.05 -18.87 -2.59
N TYR A 129 2.32 -18.05 -3.36
CA TYR A 129 2.90 -16.85 -3.98
C TYR A 129 3.42 -15.89 -2.91
N ALA A 130 2.62 -15.56 -1.88
CA ALA A 130 2.98 -14.62 -0.83
C ALA A 130 4.23 -15.03 -0.04
N SER A 131 4.43 -16.33 0.23
CA SER A 131 5.61 -16.79 0.97
C SER A 131 6.91 -16.61 0.18
N LEU A 132 6.83 -16.68 -1.15
CA LEU A 132 7.98 -16.61 -2.06
C LEU A 132 8.20 -15.21 -2.66
N ALA A 133 7.17 -14.37 -2.74
CA ALA A 133 7.26 -13.08 -3.43
C ALA A 133 8.32 -12.15 -2.81
N THR A 134 9.16 -11.56 -3.65
CA THR A 134 10.03 -10.44 -3.29
C THR A 134 9.23 -9.14 -3.31
N SER A 135 9.85 -8.06 -2.85
CA SER A 135 9.24 -6.72 -2.84
C SER A 135 9.04 -6.18 -4.27
N ALA A 136 8.11 -5.25 -4.44
CA ALA A 136 7.75 -4.72 -5.75
C ALA A 136 8.91 -3.96 -6.42
N ASP A 137 9.75 -3.26 -5.65
CA ASP A 137 11.01 -2.64 -6.11
C ASP A 137 12.02 -3.65 -6.68
N LYS A 138 11.86 -4.95 -6.37
CA LYS A 138 12.65 -6.06 -6.91
C LYS A 138 11.91 -6.86 -7.97
N GLY A 139 10.81 -6.31 -8.51
CA GLY A 139 10.01 -6.94 -9.56
C GLY A 139 9.02 -8.00 -9.08
N ALA A 140 8.81 -8.15 -7.76
CA ALA A 140 7.88 -9.14 -7.18
C ALA A 140 8.08 -10.58 -7.69
N VAL A 141 9.33 -10.94 -7.99
CA VAL A 141 9.75 -12.28 -8.41
C VAL A 141 9.61 -13.28 -7.26
N ARG A 142 9.62 -14.58 -7.57
CA ARG A 142 9.61 -15.62 -6.54
C ARG A 142 11.03 -15.94 -6.11
N ASP A 143 11.30 -15.76 -4.83
CA ASP A 143 12.56 -16.12 -4.19
C ASP A 143 12.68 -17.65 -4.03
N LYS A 144 13.45 -18.27 -4.93
CA LYS A 144 13.63 -19.72 -4.99
C LYS A 144 14.47 -20.26 -3.83
N THR A 145 15.31 -19.42 -3.20
CA THR A 145 16.19 -19.85 -2.11
C THR A 145 15.40 -20.35 -0.89
N LYS A 146 14.18 -19.83 -0.71
CA LYS A 146 13.24 -20.27 0.34
C LYS A 146 12.70 -21.70 0.17
N LEU A 147 12.95 -22.33 -0.98
CA LEU A 147 12.58 -23.71 -1.27
C LEU A 147 13.75 -24.69 -1.08
N GLY A 148 14.89 -24.23 -0.53
CA GLY A 148 16.07 -25.07 -0.29
C GLY A 148 16.97 -25.26 -1.51
N GLY A 149 16.96 -24.28 -2.42
CA GLY A 149 17.87 -24.21 -3.58
C GLY A 149 18.98 -23.20 -3.39
#